data_AF-S3KGN5-F1
#
_entry.id   AF-S3KGN5-F1
#
_cell.length_a   1.000
_cell.length_b   1.000
_cell.length_c   1.000
_cell.angle_alpha   90.00
_cell.angle_beta   90.00
_cell.angle_gamma   90.00
#
_symmetry.space_group_name_H-M   'P 1'
#
loop_
_entity.id
_entity.type
_entity.pdbx_description
1 polymer ?
#
loop_
_entity_poly.entity_id
_entity_poly.type
_entity_poly.pdbx_seq_one_letter_code
_entity_poly.pdbx_strand_id
1 'polypeptide(L)' 'MVALIVGLLLIAFTVIAALPSVLGWGPEIVLFLKGFLPFFTAFVGIIALFIGIADIKDKNEAKKEEAASKQQESKTE' A
#
# COMPACT_ATOMS: atom_id res chain seq x y z
N MET A 1 -26.91 -1.50 9.77
CA MET A 1 -26.88 -2.86 10.35
C MET A 1 -26.80 -3.93 9.28
N VAL A 2 -27.59 -3.86 8.20
CA VAL A 2 -27.58 -4.85 7.10
C VAL A 2 -26.18 -5.11 6.52
N ALA A 3 -25.38 -4.08 6.23
CA ALA A 3 -24.03 -4.26 5.69
C ALA A 3 -23.09 -5.05 6.61
N LEU A 4 -23.18 -4.85 7.93
CA LEU A 4 -22.37 -5.60 8.90
C LEU A 4 -22.76 -7.07 8.95
N ILE A 5 -24.07 -7.36 8.87
CA ILE A 5 -24.59 -8.73 8.84
C ILE A 5 -24.16 -9.44 7.56
N VAL A 6 -24.30 -8.78 6.41
CA VAL A 6 -23.88 -9.33 5.12
C VAL A 6 -22.38 -9.58 5.10
N GLY A 7 -21.57 -8.63 5.59
CA GLY A 7 -20.13 -8.80 5.70
C GLY A 7 -19.74 -9.99 6.59
N LEU A 8 -20.39 -10.13 7.75
CA LEU A 8 -20.15 -11.25 8.65
C LEU A 8 -20.50 -12.60 8.02
N LEU A 9 -21.63 -12.69 7.31
CA LEU A 9 -22.03 -13.91 6.60
C LEU A 9 -21.05 -14.30 5.50
N LEU A 10 -20.53 -13.34 4.74
CA LEU A 10 -19.54 -13.60 3.70
C LEU A 10 -18.20 -14.08 4.27
N ILE A 11 -17.79 -13.52 5.41
CA ILE A 11 -16.58 -13.98 6.13
C ILE A 11 -16.80 -15.41 6.64
N ALA A 12 -17.93 -15.69 7.29
CA ALA A 12 -18.26 -17.04 7.77
C ALA A 12 -18.30 -18.05 6.61
N PHE A 13 -18.90 -17.69 5.48
CA PHE A 13 -18.89 -18.51 4.27
C PHE A 13 -17.47 -18.79 3.78
N THR A 14 -16.59 -17.78 3.75
CA THR A 14 -15.19 -17.94 3.33
C THR A 14 -14.45 -18.95 4.20
N VAL A 15 -14.65 -18.88 5.53
CA VAL A 15 -14.04 -19.82 6.48
C VAL A 15 -14.59 -21.24 6.27
N ILE A 16 -15.90 -21.38 6.08
CA ILE A 16 -16.53 -22.69 5.81
C ILE A 16 -16.06 -23.26 4.47
N ALA A 17 -15.93 -22.43 3.45
CA ALA A 17 -15.47 -22.84 2.12
C ALA A 17 -14.02 -23.32 2.13
N ALA A 18 -13.18 -22.74 3.00
CA ALA A 18 -11.78 -23.14 3.17
C ALA A 18 -11.61 -24.47 3.93
N LEU A 19 -12.62 -24.96 4.65
CA LEU A 19 -12.52 -26.21 5.40
C LEU A 19 -12.50 -27.45 4.48
N PRO A 20 -11.58 -28.40 4.69
CA PRO A 20 -11.44 -29.60 3.85
C PRO A 20 -12.64 -30.56 3.93
N SER A 21 -13.44 -30.48 5.00
CA SER A 21 -14.61 -31.33 5.22
C SER A 21 -15.89 -30.84 4.53
N VAL A 22 -15.91 -29.62 3.99
CA VAL A 22 -17.12 -29.02 3.39
C VAL A 22 -16.93 -28.83 1.89
N LEU A 23 -16.28 -27.73 1.49
CA LEU A 23 -16.00 -27.42 0.07
C LEU A 23 -14.51 -27.64 -0.27
N GLY A 24 -13.63 -27.56 0.72
CA GLY A 24 -12.21 -27.83 0.54
C GLY A 24 -11.47 -26.83 -0.35
N TRP A 25 -12.01 -25.63 -0.56
CA TRP A 25 -11.43 -24.61 -1.45
C TRP A 25 -10.20 -23.89 -0.87
N GLY A 26 -9.71 -24.32 0.28
CA GLY A 26 -8.52 -23.75 0.92
C GLY A 26 -7.32 -23.64 -0.04
N PRO A 27 -6.94 -24.73 -0.75
CA PRO A 27 -5.84 -24.70 -1.70
C PRO A 27 -6.06 -23.72 -2.86
N GLU A 28 -7.28 -23.66 -3.42
CA GLU A 28 -7.64 -22.78 -4.53
C GLU A 28 -7.63 -21.31 -4.11
N ILE A 29 -8.12 -21.00 -2.90
CA ILE A 29 -8.06 -19.65 -2.31
C ILE A 29 -6.60 -19.22 -2.14
N VAL A 30 -5.75 -20.11 -1.61
CA VAL A 30 -4.32 -19.84 -1.45
C VAL A 30 -3.63 -19.68 -2.81
N LEU A 31 -3.97 -20.49 -3.81
CA LEU A 31 -3.43 -20.38 -5.16
C LEU A 31 -3.79 -19.03 -5.80
N PHE A 32 -5.05 -18.62 -5.69
CA PHE A 32 -5.51 -17.31 -6.16
C PHE A 32 -4.76 -16.18 -5.45
N LEU A 33 -4.64 -16.24 -4.12
CA LEU A 33 -3.95 -15.22 -3.35
C LEU A 33 -2.45 -15.14 -3.72
N LYS A 34 -1.80 -16.29 -3.93
CA LYS A 34 -0.40 -16.35 -4.39
C LYS A 34 -0.21 -15.79 -5.79
N GLY A 35 -1.20 -15.93 -6.68
CA GLY A 35 -1.19 -15.32 -8.01
C GLY A 35 -1.45 -13.82 -7.98
N PHE A 36 -2.36 -13.37 -7.11
CA PHE A 36 -2.76 -11.96 -7.01
C PHE A 36 -1.75 -11.11 -6.24
N LEU A 37 -1.16 -11.62 -5.16
CA LEU A 37 -0.23 -10.89 -4.30
C LEU A 37 0.93 -10.23 -5.05
N PRO A 38 1.66 -10.92 -5.95
CA PRO A 38 2.76 -10.31 -6.70
C PRO A 38 2.31 -9.14 -7.58
N PHE A 39 1.15 -9.25 -8.23
CA PHE A 39 0.58 -8.18 -9.05
C PHE A 39 0.22 -6.96 -8.19
N PHE A 40 -0.48 -7.19 -7.07
CA PHE A 40 -0.84 -6.13 -6.13
C PHE A 40 0.40 -5.45 -5.52
N THR A 41 1.42 -6.24 -5.17
CA THR A 41 2.67 -5.73 -4.59
C THR A 41 3.45 -4.91 -5.61
N ALA A 42 3.52 -5.34 -6.87
CA ALA A 42 4.13 -4.57 -7.94
C ALA A 42 3.38 -3.26 -8.18
N PHE A 43 2.05 -3.29 -8.22
CA PHE A 43 1.22 -2.10 -8.39
C PHE A 43 1.45 -1.07 -7.28
N VAL A 44 1.39 -1.49 -6.01
CA VAL A 44 1.66 -0.62 -4.86
C VAL A 44 3.11 -0.15 -4.85
N GLY A 45 4.06 -1.02 -5.20
CA GLY A 45 5.48 -0.69 -5.28
C GLY A 45 5.80 0.39 -6.31
N ILE A 46 5.15 0.35 -7.47
CA ILE A 46 5.28 1.40 -8.49
C ILE A 46 4.75 2.73 -7.96
N ILE A 47 3.59 2.73 -7.31
CA ILE A 47 3.02 3.95 -6.69
C ILE A 47 3.98 4.50 -5.62
N ALA A 48 4.53 3.63 -4.77
CA ALA A 48 5.47 4.03 -3.73
C ALA A 48 6.77 4.63 -4.32
N LEU A 49 7.25 4.12 -5.45
CA LEU A 49 8.41 4.67 -6.15
C LEU A 49 8.16 6.12 -6.58
N PHE A 50 6.99 6.41 -7.16
CA PHE A 50 6.62 7.77 -7.58
C PHE A 50 6.51 8.72 -6.39
N ILE A 51 5.87 8.29 -5.29
CA ILE A 51 5.77 9.09 -4.06
C ILE A 51 7.17 9.35 -3.48
N GLY A 52 8.02 8.33 -3.41
CA GLY A 52 9.38 8.46 -2.88
C GLY A 52 10.27 9.40 -3.70
N ILE A 53 10.18 9.36 -5.04
CA ILE A 53 10.92 10.29 -5.90
C ILE A 53 10.44 11.73 -5.71
N ALA A 54 9.13 11.94 -5.58
CA ALA A 54 8.56 13.26 -5.32
C ALA A 54 9.01 13.81 -3.95
N ASP A 55 8.93 13.00 -2.89
CA ASP A 55 9.37 13.36 -1.53
C ASP A 55 10.87 13.72 -1.47
N ILE A 56 11.72 12.95 -2.16
CA ILE A 56 13.17 13.23 -2.21
C ILE A 56 13.46 14.55 -2.94
N LYS A 57 12.76 14.82 -4.04
CA LYS A 57 12.96 16.05 -4.81
C LYS A 57 12.54 17.28 -4.00
N ASP A 58 11.37 17.21 -3.38
CA ASP A 58 10.83 18.28 -2.53
C ASP A 58 11.77 18.59 -1.35
N LYS A 59 12.27 17.55 -0.66
CA LYS A 59 13.25 17.71 0.43
C LYS A 59 14.59 18.28 -0.03
N ASN A 60 15.03 18.00 -1.25
CA ASN A 60 16.27 18.57 -1.78
C ASN A 60 16.10 20.04 -2.18
N GLU A 61 14.95 20.43 -2.73
CA GLU A 61 14.66 21.83 -3.04
C GLU A 61 14.51 22.67 -1.76
N ALA A 62 13.79 22.17 -0.76
CA ALA A 62 13.66 22.84 0.54
C ALA A 62 15.03 23.12 1.19
N LYS A 63 15.93 22.12 1.19
CA LYS A 63 17.30 22.28 1.71
C LYS A 63 18.12 23.30 0.92
N LYS A 64 17.90 23.41 -0.38
CA LYS A 64 18.61 24.36 -1.26
C LYS A 64 18.12 25.79 -1.01
N GLU A 65 16.81 25.99 -0.85
CA GLU A 65 16.24 27.30 -0.49
C GLU A 65 16.69 27.76 0.89
N GLU A 66 16.69 26.88 1.90
CA GLU A 66 17.21 27.20 3.23
C GLU A 66 18.69 27.60 3.19
N ALA A 67 19.52 26.91 2.39
CA ALA A 67 20.92 27.25 2.22
C ALA A 67 21.13 28.58 1.47
N ALA A 68 20.30 28.86 0.46
CA ALA A 68 20.35 30.10 -0.30
C ALA A 68 19.95 31.31 0.56
N SER A 69 18.93 31.18 1.41
CA SER A 69 18.52 32.25 2.33
C SER A 69 19.61 32.58 3.36
N LYS A 70 20.27 31.55 3.93
CA LYS A 70 21.40 31.75 4.85
C LYS A 70 22.63 32.38 4.19
N GLN A 71 22.87 32.11 2.90
CA GLN A 71 23.95 32.75 2.14
C GLN A 71 23.64 34.18 1.72
N GLN A 72 22.36 34.55 1.56
CA GLN A 72 21.95 35.93 1.29
C GLN A 72 21.96 36.79 2.56
N GLU A 73 21.54 36.25 3.71
CA GLU A 73 21.65 36.96 4.99
C GLU A 73 23.12 37.24 5.35
N SER A 74 24.02 36.25 5.22
CA SER A 74 25.45 36.41 5.54
C SER A 74 26.26 37.28 4.57
N LYS A 75 25.69 37.68 3.43
CA LYS A 75 26.32 38.64 2.49
C LYS A 75 25.80 40.08 2.64
N THR A 76 24.76 40.28 3.44
CA THR A 76 24.10 41.59 3.60
C THR A 76 24.45 42.27 4.95
N GLU A 77 25.08 41.55 5.88
CA GLU A 77 25.84 42.11 7.02
C GLU A 77 27.29 42.43 6.65
#